data_AF-A0A241WJT9-F1
#
_entry.id   AF-A0A241WJT9-F1
#
_cell.length_a   1.000
_cell.length_b   1.000
_cell.length_c   1.000
_cell.angle_alpha   90.00
_cell.angle_beta   90.00
_cell.angle_gamma   90.00
#
_symmetry.space_group_name_H-M   'P 1'
#
loop_
_entity.id
_entity.type
_entity.pdbx_description
1 polymer ?
#
loop_
_entity_poly.entity_id
_entity_poly.type
_entity_poly.pdbx_seq_one_letter_code
_entity_poly.pdbx_strand_id
1 'polypeptide(L)'
;MSENVGFAGQISPEHIQQVVEKGFKSVINNRPDMEGGAEQPTSAQIEESARAAGLDYVYQPVIAGQITEVDVRTFANHFNELPKPVLMFCRTGNRSNNLYQLAKQMDLLDD
;
A
#
# COMPACT_ATOMS: atom_id res chain seq x y z
N MET A 1 -16.62 2.05 14.43
CA MET A 1 -15.86 0.98 13.76
C MET A 1 -14.63 1.67 13.20
N SER A 2 -13.44 1.38 13.72
CA SER A 2 -12.21 1.94 13.17
C SER A 2 -11.95 1.26 11.83
N GLU A 3 -11.78 2.02 10.75
CA GLU A 3 -11.52 1.42 9.44
C GLU A 3 -10.14 0.73 9.46
N ASN A 4 -10.09 -0.56 9.10
CA ASN A 4 -8.86 -1.37 9.05
C ASN A 4 -7.91 -0.95 7.92
N VAL A 5 -8.31 0.01 7.08
CA VAL A 5 -7.65 0.39 5.84
C VAL A 5 -7.65 1.90 5.62
N GLY A 6 -6.62 2.40 4.94
CA GLY A 6 -6.55 3.77 4.43
C GLY A 6 -5.93 3.82 3.05
N PHE A 7 -6.26 4.87 2.28
CA PHE A 7 -5.72 5.08 0.93
C PHE A 7 -5.09 6.46 0.80
N ALA A 8 -3.97 6.54 0.08
CA ALA A 8 -3.29 7.80 -0.20
C ALA A 8 -2.75 7.88 -1.63
N GLY A 9 -2.50 9.11 -2.10
CA GLY A 9 -1.62 9.37 -3.23
C GLY A 9 -0.16 9.08 -2.89
N GLN A 10 0.76 9.53 -3.74
CA GLN A 10 2.19 9.33 -3.49
C GLN A 10 2.58 9.87 -2.11
N ILE A 11 3.27 9.03 -1.33
CA ILE A 11 3.91 9.44 -0.08
C ILE A 11 5.43 9.46 -0.27
N SER A 12 6.14 9.99 0.71
CA SER A 12 7.60 10.10 0.72
C SER A 12 8.10 9.77 2.12
N PRO A 13 9.42 9.51 2.29
CA PRO A 13 10.04 9.22 3.59
C PRO A 13 9.58 10.12 4.74
N GLU A 14 9.48 11.43 4.50
CA GLU A 14 9.09 12.43 5.49
C GLU A 14 7.63 12.31 5.98
N HIS A 15 6.76 11.64 5.23
CA HIS A 15 5.38 11.41 5.63
C HIS A 15 5.21 10.22 6.58
N ILE A 16 6.22 9.35 6.73
CA ILE A 16 6.10 8.10 7.50
C ILE A 16 5.74 8.37 8.97
N GLN A 17 6.29 9.41 9.58
CA GLN A 17 5.95 9.76 10.96
C GLN A 17 4.45 10.05 11.12
N GLN A 18 3.86 10.76 10.15
CA GLN A 18 2.42 11.02 10.14
C GLN A 18 1.59 9.74 9.95
N VAL A 19 2.11 8.74 9.23
CA VAL A 19 1.46 7.43 9.07
C VAL A 19 1.39 6.70 10.41
N VAL A 20 2.48 6.72 11.18
CA VAL A 20 2.53 6.15 12.54
C VAL A 20 1.59 6.90 13.50
N GLU A 21 1.60 8.23 13.48
CA GLU A 21 0.74 9.07 14.34
C GLU A 21 -0.75 8.85 14.08
N LYS A 22 -1.13 8.53 12.83
CA LYS A 22 -2.49 8.13 12.46
C LYS A 22 -2.85 6.70 12.88
N GLY A 23 -1.91 5.96 13.45
CA GLY A 23 -2.13 4.64 14.02
C GLY A 23 -1.96 3.46 13.06
N PHE A 24 -1.55 3.70 11.81
CA PHE A 24 -1.26 2.63 10.86
C PHE A 24 -0.12 1.74 11.35
N LYS A 25 -0.18 0.46 11.01
CA LYS A 25 0.83 -0.55 11.37
C LYS A 25 1.59 -1.09 10.16
N SER A 26 0.99 -1.00 8.97
CA SER A 26 1.60 -1.47 7.74
C SER A 26 1.34 -0.54 6.57
N VAL A 27 2.22 -0.60 5.57
CA VAL A 27 2.13 0.14 4.32
C VAL A 27 2.25 -0.82 3.13
N ILE A 28 1.35 -0.70 2.15
CA ILE A 28 1.47 -1.36 0.84
C ILE A 28 1.66 -0.31 -0.24
N ASN A 29 2.75 -0.43 -0.99
CA ASN A 29 3.05 0.40 -2.15
C ASN A 29 2.68 -0.33 -3.44
N ASN A 30 1.68 0.19 -4.16
CA ASN A 30 1.23 -0.35 -5.44
C ASN A 30 1.68 0.47 -6.65
N ARG A 31 2.65 1.38 -6.49
CA ARG A 31 3.23 2.18 -7.57
C ARG A 31 4.62 1.67 -7.95
N PRO A 32 4.84 1.24 -9.21
CA PRO A 32 6.18 0.95 -9.70
C PRO A 32 7.13 2.13 -9.51
N ASP A 33 8.36 1.83 -9.14
CA ASP A 33 9.44 2.82 -9.16
C ASP A 33 9.62 3.44 -10.54
N MET A 34 10.09 4.69 -10.55
CA MET A 34 10.35 5.49 -11.75
C MET A 34 9.12 5.83 -12.63
N GLU A 35 7.90 5.44 -12.25
CA GLU A 35 6.68 5.82 -12.97
C GLU A 35 6.50 7.36 -13.05
N GLY A 36 6.88 8.08 -11.99
CA GLY A 36 6.89 9.54 -11.91
C GLY A 36 8.22 10.19 -12.29
N GLY A 37 9.17 9.43 -12.83
CA GLY A 37 10.53 9.92 -13.10
C GLY A 37 11.37 10.09 -11.83
N ALA A 38 12.47 10.84 -11.95
CA ALA A 38 13.49 10.98 -10.90
C ALA A 38 12.99 11.67 -9.61
N GLU A 39 11.88 12.40 -9.68
CA GLU A 39 11.27 13.07 -8.52
C GLU A 39 10.39 12.12 -7.69
N GLN A 40 10.08 10.93 -8.20
CA GLN A 40 9.39 9.90 -7.41
C GLN A 40 10.37 9.31 -6.38
N PRO A 41 10.03 9.34 -5.07
CA PRO A 41 10.77 8.57 -4.08
C PRO A 41 10.69 7.09 -4.42
N THR A 42 11.85 6.43 -4.40
CA THR A 42 11.91 4.98 -4.65
C THR A 42 11.23 4.23 -3.51
N SER A 43 10.71 3.04 -3.82
CA SER A 43 10.13 2.15 -2.84
C SER A 43 11.12 1.83 -1.72
N ALA A 44 12.41 1.67 -2.06
CA ALA A 44 13.47 1.41 -1.08
C ALA A 44 13.64 2.55 -0.06
N GLN A 45 13.60 3.81 -0.50
CA GLN A 45 13.69 4.96 0.41
C GLN A 45 12.49 5.04 1.37
N ILE A 46 11.29 4.74 0.87
CA ILE A 46 10.07 4.73 1.69
C ILE A 46 10.09 3.53 2.64
N GLU A 47 10.52 2.36 2.17
CA GLU A 47 10.64 1.13 2.95
C GLU A 47 11.61 1.29 4.12
N GLU A 48 12.80 1.85 3.88
CA GLU A 48 13.80 2.11 4.91
C GLU A 48 13.21 2.97 6.03
N SER A 49 12.50 4.03 5.66
CA SER A 49 11.86 4.95 6.61
C SER A 49 10.70 4.29 7.36
N ALA A 50 9.87 3.51 6.66
CA ALA A 50 8.76 2.77 7.25
C ALA A 50 9.25 1.76 8.30
N ARG A 51 10.25 0.95 7.94
CA ARG A 51 10.84 -0.05 8.84
C ARG A 51 11.55 0.59 10.03
N ALA A 52 12.27 1.69 9.81
CA ALA A 52 12.89 2.45 10.90
C ALA A 52 11.87 3.02 11.91
N ALA A 53 10.65 3.33 11.44
CA ALA A 53 9.54 3.78 12.28
C ALA A 53 8.68 2.63 12.86
N GLY A 54 9.06 1.37 12.63
CA GLY A 54 8.35 0.20 13.15
C GLY A 54 7.09 -0.19 12.37
N LEU A 55 6.93 0.27 11.13
CA LEU A 55 5.87 -0.18 10.22
C LEU A 55 6.35 -1.37 9.40
N ASP A 56 5.44 -2.31 9.14
CA ASP A 56 5.64 -3.27 8.06
C ASP A 56 5.47 -2.58 6.71
N TYR A 57 6.24 -3.02 5.72
CA TYR A 57 6.22 -2.45 4.38
C TYR A 57 6.22 -3.56 3.34
N VAL A 58 5.29 -3.46 2.38
CA VAL A 58 5.19 -4.33 1.21
C VAL A 58 5.25 -3.50 -0.05
N TYR A 59 6.16 -3.87 -0.94
CA TYR A 59 6.21 -3.37 -2.30
C TYR A 59 5.58 -4.37 -3.26
N GLN A 60 4.39 -4.06 -3.77
CA GLN A 60 3.67 -4.88 -4.74
C GLN A 60 3.21 -3.97 -5.90
N PRO A 61 4.13 -3.57 -6.79
CA PRO A 61 3.82 -2.65 -7.87
C PRO A 61 2.86 -3.28 -8.87
N VAL A 62 1.82 -2.55 -9.26
CA VAL A 62 0.90 -2.94 -10.34
C VAL A 62 0.73 -1.82 -11.36
N ILE A 63 0.49 -2.21 -12.61
CA ILE A 63 0.24 -1.27 -13.70
C ILE A 63 -1.25 -0.91 -13.72
N ALA A 64 -1.53 0.39 -13.74
CA ALA A 64 -2.91 0.88 -13.81
C ALA A 64 -3.59 0.37 -15.10
N GLY A 65 -4.80 -0.17 -14.96
CA GLY A 65 -5.56 -0.73 -16.10
C GLY A 65 -5.11 -2.12 -16.56
N GLN A 66 -4.11 -2.72 -15.92
CA GLN A 66 -3.62 -4.08 -16.23
C GLN A 66 -3.56 -4.98 -14.98
N ILE A 67 -4.43 -4.71 -14.00
CA ILE A 67 -4.53 -5.55 -12.80
C ILE A 67 -5.10 -6.92 -13.19
N THR A 68 -4.38 -7.98 -12.84
CA THR A 68 -4.76 -9.38 -13.08
C THR A 68 -5.35 -10.02 -11.83
N GLU A 69 -6.02 -11.17 -11.99
CA GLU A 69 -6.49 -11.95 -10.84
C GLU A 69 -5.34 -12.38 -9.91
N VAL A 70 -4.16 -12.68 -10.48
CA VAL A 70 -2.96 -13.02 -9.71
C VAL A 70 -2.52 -11.86 -8.83
N ASP A 71 -2.57 -10.63 -9.35
CA ASP A 71 -2.25 -9.43 -8.57
C ASP A 71 -3.23 -9.23 -7.40
N VAL A 72 -4.52 -9.51 -7.62
CA VAL A 72 -5.56 -9.39 -6.60
C VAL A 72 -5.36 -10.43 -5.49
N ARG A 73 -5.08 -11.69 -5.85
CA ARG A 73 -4.79 -12.75 -4.86
C ARG A 73 -3.50 -12.49 -4.09
N THR A 74 -2.47 -12.02 -4.77
CA THR A 74 -1.19 -11.64 -4.12
C THR A 74 -1.39 -10.48 -3.15
N PHE A 75 -2.14 -9.46 -3.56
CA PHE A 75 -2.53 -8.36 -2.70
C PHE A 75 -3.29 -8.85 -1.46
N ALA A 76 -4.29 -9.74 -1.65
CA ALA A 76 -5.10 -10.26 -0.54
C ALA A 76 -4.25 -11.03 0.48
N ASN A 77 -3.32 -11.87 0.04
CA ASN A 77 -2.39 -12.58 0.92
C ASN A 77 -1.56 -11.60 1.76
N HIS A 78 -0.94 -10.61 1.12
CA HIS A 78 -0.20 -9.58 1.85
C HIS A 78 -1.10 -8.82 2.81
N PHE A 79 -2.30 -8.45 2.38
CA PHE A 79 -3.24 -7.75 3.23
C PHE A 79 -3.57 -8.58 4.49
N ASN A 80 -3.94 -9.84 4.37
CA ASN A 80 -4.37 -10.67 5.50
C ASN A 80 -3.22 -10.97 6.48
N GLU A 81 -1.98 -11.04 6.00
CA GLU A 81 -0.80 -11.27 6.86
C GLU A 81 -0.35 -10.01 7.61
N LEU A 82 -0.65 -8.82 7.09
CA LEU A 82 -0.14 -7.56 7.63
C LEU A 82 -0.93 -7.04 8.83
N PRO A 83 -0.24 -6.52 9.88
CA PRO A 83 -0.88 -5.83 10.99
C PRO A 83 -1.81 -4.68 10.57
N LYS A 84 -3.00 -4.61 11.19
CA LYS A 84 -3.99 -3.55 10.92
C LYS A 84 -3.82 -2.35 11.86
N PRO A 85 -4.16 -1.12 11.42
CA PRO A 85 -4.66 -0.76 10.09
C PRO A 85 -3.55 -0.63 9.04
N VAL A 86 -3.89 -0.89 7.77
CA VAL A 86 -2.96 -0.83 6.62
C VAL A 86 -3.20 0.44 5.81
N LEU A 87 -2.14 1.22 5.56
CA LEU A 87 -2.16 2.30 4.58
C LEU A 87 -1.71 1.77 3.22
N MET A 88 -2.51 1.95 2.19
CA MET A 88 -2.13 1.58 0.83
C MET A 88 -2.01 2.83 -0.04
N PHE A 89 -0.96 2.90 -0.85
CA PHE A 89 -0.76 4.04 -1.72
C PHE A 89 -0.28 3.65 -3.12
N CYS A 90 -0.53 4.56 -4.05
CA CYS A 90 0.09 4.52 -5.36
C CYS A 90 0.34 5.97 -5.83
N ARG A 91 0.16 6.31 -7.12
CA ARG A 91 0.22 7.71 -7.57
C ARG A 91 -0.92 8.57 -6.99
N THR A 92 -2.16 8.08 -7.07
CA THR A 92 -3.37 8.82 -6.65
C THR A 92 -4.27 8.08 -5.67
N GLY A 93 -3.84 6.90 -5.19
CA GLY A 93 -4.64 5.99 -4.35
C GLY A 93 -5.59 5.05 -5.12
N ASN A 94 -5.97 5.39 -6.36
CA ASN A 94 -6.96 4.63 -7.12
C ASN A 94 -6.58 3.16 -7.39
N ARG A 95 -5.30 2.85 -7.67
CA ARG A 95 -4.88 1.45 -7.90
C ARG A 95 -5.03 0.60 -6.64
N SER A 96 -4.57 1.13 -5.52
CA SER A 96 -4.66 0.48 -4.22
C SER A 96 -6.12 0.24 -3.82
N ASN A 97 -6.97 1.26 -4.00
CA ASN A 97 -8.41 1.09 -3.77
C ASN A 97 -8.99 0.02 -4.71
N ASN A 98 -8.64 0.03 -6.00
CA ASN A 98 -9.14 -0.98 -6.94
C ASN A 98 -8.72 -2.41 -6.55
N LEU A 99 -7.45 -2.63 -6.16
CA LEU A 99 -6.99 -3.92 -5.66
C LEU A 99 -7.79 -4.38 -4.43
N TYR A 100 -7.97 -3.49 -3.46
CA TYR A 100 -8.76 -3.78 -2.25
C TYR A 100 -10.21 -4.12 -2.58
N GLN A 101 -10.87 -3.34 -3.44
CA GLN A 101 -12.26 -3.60 -3.85
C GLN A 101 -12.40 -4.92 -4.61
N LEU A 102 -11.48 -5.24 -5.52
CA LEU A 102 -11.49 -6.51 -6.26
C LEU A 102 -11.27 -7.69 -5.31
N ALA A 103 -10.31 -7.61 -4.39
CA ALA A 103 -10.06 -8.66 -3.41
C ALA A 103 -11.27 -8.88 -2.49
N LYS A 104 -11.93 -7.80 -2.07
CA LYS A 104 -13.17 -7.85 -1.28
C LYS A 104 -14.33 -8.46 -2.06
N GLN A 105 -14.51 -8.09 -3.33
CA GLN A 105 -15.54 -8.68 -4.20
C GLN A 105 -15.32 -10.17 -4.46
N MET A 106 -14.07 -10.62 -4.44
CA MET A 106 -13.69 -12.03 -4.57
C MET A 106 -13.71 -12.80 -3.25
N ASP A 107 -14.12 -12.16 -2.14
CA ASP A 107 -14.17 -12.76 -0.79
C ASP A 107 -12.80 -13.31 -0.33
N LEU A 108 -11.73 -12.53 -0.59
CA LEU A 108 -10.35 -12.92 -0.28
C LEU A 108 -9.77 -12.23 0.96
N LEU A 109 -10.48 -11.27 1.57
CA LEU A 109 -9.94 -10.44 2.67
C LEU A 109 -10.51 -10.88 4.03
N ASP A 110 -9.62 -10.97 5.02
CA ASP A 110 -9.97 -11.24 6.41
C ASP A 110 -10.23 -9.92 7.16
N ASP A 111 -11.20 -9.11 6.70
CA ASP A 111 -11.40 -7.72 7.13
C ASP A 111 -12.53 -7.43 8.14
#